data_AF-A0A427TPX0-F1
#
_entry.id   AF-A0A427TPX0-F1
#
_cell.length_a   1.000
_cell.length_b   1.000
_cell.length_c   1.000
_cell.angle_alpha   90.00
_cell.angle_beta   90.00
_cell.angle_gamma   90.00
#
_symmetry.space_group_name_H-M   'P 1'
#
loop_
_entity.id
_entity.type
_entity.pdbx_description
1 polymer ?
#
loop_
_entity_poly.entity_id
_entity_poly.type
_entity_poly.pdbx_seq_one_letter_code
_entity_poly.pdbx_strand_id
1 'polypeptide(L)'
;MREGKTISDNGYALFKKSGSIDDFYFITRKENIKEASQYGHTLEYGSIKHLFYVGFARRYFFDVSMLDICLYWRELNTKPRTSKKLIFLQHGVTALSRASFYYDYYSMKCRNELPDMLCVTSEFERKKFISDYSFPEDIIKITGFSRYDYLPNIS
;
A
#
# COMPACT_ATOMS: atom_id res chain seq x y z
N MET A 1 -2.09 -5.32 12.86
CA MET A 1 -2.10 -3.95 12.31
C MET A 1 -0.73 -3.35 12.54
N ARG A 2 -0.08 -2.77 11.52
CA ARG A 2 1.30 -2.31 11.63
C ARG A 2 1.41 -0.83 11.94
N GLU A 3 0.39 0.00 11.72
CA GLU A 3 0.28 1.38 12.23
C GLU A 3 1.59 2.19 12.07
N GLY A 4 2.25 2.07 10.91
CA GLY A 4 3.53 2.73 10.63
C GLY A 4 4.74 2.26 11.45
N LYS A 5 4.64 1.16 12.22
CA LYS A 5 5.72 0.63 13.07
C LYS A 5 6.92 0.12 12.26
N THR A 6 6.71 -0.28 11.02
CA THR A 6 7.72 -0.99 10.24
C THR A 6 8.16 -0.17 9.04
N ILE A 7 9.46 0.06 8.94
CA ILE A 7 10.16 0.58 7.76
C ILE A 7 10.75 -0.58 6.96
N SER A 8 9.87 -1.44 6.49
CA SER A 8 10.25 -2.57 5.64
C SER A 8 9.14 -2.84 4.64
N ASP A 9 9.42 -3.76 3.73
CA ASP A 9 8.50 -4.21 2.68
C ASP A 9 8.32 -3.24 1.49
N ASN A 10 7.33 -3.54 0.65
CA ASN A 10 7.10 -2.93 -0.64
C ASN A 10 6.87 -1.42 -0.56
N GLY A 11 6.09 -0.94 0.40
CA GLY A 11 5.85 0.49 0.59
C GLY A 11 7.14 1.25 0.88
N TYR A 12 8.00 0.72 1.77
CA TYR A 12 9.28 1.35 2.09
C TYR A 12 10.27 1.25 0.93
N ALA A 13 10.35 0.10 0.26
CA ALA A 13 11.21 -0.09 -0.90
C ALA A 13 10.84 0.86 -2.06
N LEU A 14 9.54 1.06 -2.30
CA LEU A 14 9.02 2.01 -3.28
C LEU A 14 9.43 3.45 -2.90
N PHE A 15 9.25 3.81 -1.64
CA PHE A 15 9.65 5.12 -1.13
C PHE A 15 11.16 5.35 -1.25
N LYS A 16 12.01 4.38 -0.91
CA LYS A 16 13.46 4.52 -1.07
C LYS A 16 13.88 4.87 -2.49
N LYS A 17 13.15 4.37 -3.49
CA LYS A 17 13.41 4.61 -4.92
C LYS A 17 12.79 5.91 -5.43
N SER A 18 11.68 6.34 -4.84
CA SER A 18 10.79 7.39 -5.37
C SER A 18 10.65 8.61 -4.45
N GLY A 19 11.25 8.60 -3.26
CA GLY A 19 11.02 9.60 -2.22
C GLY A 19 11.60 10.98 -2.54
N SER A 20 12.47 11.08 -3.56
CA SER A 20 12.94 12.35 -4.11
C SER A 20 11.93 13.02 -5.05
N ILE A 21 10.83 12.36 -5.40
CA ILE A 21 9.75 12.95 -6.20
C ILE A 21 8.98 13.94 -5.33
N ASP A 22 8.73 15.13 -5.86
CA ASP A 22 7.89 16.14 -5.22
C ASP A 22 6.49 15.58 -4.90
N ASP A 23 5.93 16.02 -3.78
CA ASP A 23 4.64 15.56 -3.27
C ASP A 23 4.53 14.04 -2.98
N PHE A 24 5.66 13.34 -2.83
CA PHE A 24 5.71 11.94 -2.40
C PHE A 24 6.11 11.83 -0.93
N TYR A 25 5.20 11.35 -0.09
CA TYR A 25 5.39 11.28 1.35
C TYR A 25 5.31 9.85 1.87
N PHE A 26 6.22 9.51 2.77
CA PHE A 26 6.18 8.26 3.52
C PHE A 26 5.69 8.47 4.95
N ILE A 27 4.68 7.71 5.34
CA ILE A 27 4.07 7.82 6.66
C ILE A 27 4.71 6.76 7.56
N THR A 28 5.27 7.20 8.68
CA THR A 28 5.90 6.30 9.66
C THR A 28 5.83 6.87 11.06
N ARG A 29 6.14 6.07 12.07
CA ARG A 29 6.22 6.54 13.45
C ARG A 29 7.46 7.39 13.70
N LYS A 30 7.38 8.24 14.72
CA LYS A 30 8.42 9.22 15.09
C LYS A 30 9.81 8.60 15.22
N GLU A 31 9.90 7.41 15.79
CA GLU A 31 11.15 6.66 15.97
C GLU A 31 11.87 6.36 14.65
N ASN A 32 11.12 6.20 13.56
CA ASN A 32 11.63 5.82 12.24
C ASN A 32 11.86 7.02 11.32
N ILE A 33 11.37 8.22 11.68
CA ILE A 33 11.44 9.41 10.81
C ILE A 33 12.87 9.73 10.40
N LYS A 34 13.82 9.65 11.35
CA LYS A 34 15.22 10.00 11.10
C LYS A 34 15.85 9.11 10.01
N GLU A 35 15.51 7.84 10.00
CA GLU A 35 15.99 6.91 8.97
C GLU A 35 15.26 7.14 7.65
N ALA A 36 13.92 7.16 7.67
CA ALA A 36 13.13 7.29 6.46
C ALA A 36 13.38 8.62 5.73
N SER A 37 13.60 9.72 6.46
CA SER A 37 13.84 11.04 5.87
C SER A 37 15.11 11.14 5.03
N GLN A 38 16.00 10.14 5.10
CA GLN A 38 17.18 10.07 4.24
C GLN A 38 16.81 9.86 2.76
N TYR A 39 15.61 9.36 2.48
CA TYR A 39 15.17 9.01 1.14
C TYR A 39 14.11 9.96 0.56
N GLY A 40 13.55 10.87 1.37
CA GLY A 40 12.49 11.76 0.91
C GLY A 40 11.66 12.39 2.03
N HIS A 41 10.51 12.94 1.66
CA HIS A 41 9.60 13.55 2.62
C HIS A 41 8.89 12.51 3.49
N THR A 42 8.86 12.75 4.80
CA THR A 42 8.20 11.86 5.77
C THR A 42 7.14 12.60 6.57
N LEU A 43 6.13 11.85 6.99
CA LEU A 43 5.03 12.32 7.84
C LEU A 43 4.95 11.44 9.08
N GLU A 44 4.92 12.08 10.26
CA GLU A 44 4.68 11.37 11.52
C GLU A 44 3.24 10.88 11.55
N TYR A 45 3.06 9.56 11.66
CA TYR A 45 1.76 8.90 11.75
C TYR A 45 0.94 9.48 12.93
N GLY A 46 -0.25 9.99 12.63
CA GLY A 46 -1.16 10.61 13.61
C GLY A 46 -0.95 12.11 13.85
N SER A 47 0.08 12.72 13.25
CA SER A 47 0.27 14.18 13.37
C SER A 47 -0.77 14.98 12.57
N ILE A 48 -0.97 16.25 12.93
CA ILE A 48 -1.87 17.16 12.19
C ILE A 48 -1.45 17.29 10.73
N LYS A 49 -0.13 17.38 10.46
CA LYS A 49 0.41 17.40 9.09
C LYS A 49 0.01 16.12 8.35
N HIS A 50 0.21 14.95 8.96
CA HIS A 50 -0.19 13.67 8.37
C HIS A 50 -1.67 13.66 7.95
N LEU A 51 -2.58 14.06 8.85
CA LEU A 51 -4.02 14.09 8.53
C LEU A 51 -4.35 15.07 7.40
N PHE A 52 -3.70 16.24 7.38
CA PHE A 52 -3.86 17.22 6.31
C PHE A 52 -3.44 16.63 4.95
N TYR A 53 -2.23 16.10 4.84
CA TYR A 53 -1.72 15.52 3.59
C TYR A 53 -2.53 14.30 3.15
N VAL A 54 -2.97 13.43 4.06
CA VAL A 54 -3.89 12.34 3.75
C VAL A 54 -5.22 12.87 3.20
N GLY A 55 -5.70 14.03 3.65
CA GLY A 55 -6.89 14.69 3.10
C GLY A 55 -6.76 15.02 1.61
N PHE A 56 -5.62 15.61 1.22
CA PHE A 56 -5.35 16.12 -0.13
C PHE A 56 -4.73 15.11 -1.11
N ALA A 57 -4.13 14.03 -0.60
CA ALA A 57 -3.48 13.04 -1.43
C ALA A 57 -4.46 12.43 -2.45
N ARG A 58 -3.97 12.27 -3.69
CA ARG A 58 -4.73 11.66 -4.80
C ARG A 58 -4.38 10.19 -5.00
N ARG A 59 -3.26 9.72 -4.47
CA ARG A 59 -2.78 8.34 -4.59
C ARG A 59 -2.31 7.85 -3.23
N TYR A 60 -2.66 6.61 -2.90
CA TYR A 60 -2.26 5.96 -1.66
C TYR A 60 -1.69 4.59 -1.99
N PHE A 61 -0.48 4.33 -1.53
CA PHE A 61 0.21 3.05 -1.67
C PHE A 61 0.20 2.35 -0.31
N PHE A 62 -0.23 1.10 -0.26
CA PHE A 62 -0.32 0.36 1.00
C PHE A 62 -0.04 -1.14 0.79
N ASP A 63 0.54 -1.77 1.81
CA ASP A 63 1.01 -3.17 1.73
C ASP A 63 0.02 -4.16 2.36
N VAL A 64 -0.70 -3.73 3.40
CA VAL A 64 -1.61 -4.58 4.20
C VAL A 64 -2.99 -3.96 4.33
N SER A 65 -3.07 -2.74 4.87
CA SER A 65 -4.34 -2.06 5.12
C SER A 65 -4.16 -0.55 5.02
N MET A 66 -5.23 0.16 4.68
CA MET A 66 -5.24 1.63 4.71
C MET A 66 -5.14 2.18 6.13
N LEU A 67 -5.35 1.34 7.14
CA LEU A 67 -5.09 1.70 8.53
C LEU A 67 -3.60 1.87 8.83
N ASP A 68 -2.70 1.35 7.99
CA ASP A 68 -1.27 1.67 8.09
C ASP A 68 -0.96 3.06 7.50
N ILE A 69 -1.87 3.62 6.70
CA ILE A 69 -1.81 4.97 6.14
C ILE A 69 -2.53 5.96 7.04
N CYS A 70 -3.73 5.65 7.52
CA CYS A 70 -4.50 6.54 8.40
C CYS A 70 -5.52 5.76 9.23
N LEU A 71 -5.50 5.94 10.54
CA LEU A 71 -6.45 5.30 11.47
C LEU A 71 -7.90 5.67 11.14
N TYR A 72 -8.12 6.92 10.71
CA TYR A 72 -9.44 7.45 10.39
C TYR A 72 -9.84 7.23 8.92
N TRP A 73 -9.18 6.31 8.21
CA TRP A 73 -9.42 6.11 6.79
C TRP A 73 -10.90 5.81 6.48
N ARG A 74 -11.55 5.00 7.31
CA ARG A 74 -12.93 4.56 7.06
C ARG A 74 -13.92 5.70 7.17
N GLU A 75 -13.67 6.63 8.08
CA GLU A 75 -14.44 7.84 8.33
C GLU A 75 -14.17 8.90 7.25
N LEU A 76 -12.90 9.04 6.85
CA LEU A 76 -12.47 10.01 5.83
C LEU A 76 -12.84 9.58 4.40
N ASN A 77 -13.01 8.28 4.15
CA ASN A 77 -13.26 7.71 2.83
C ASN A 77 -14.70 7.17 2.69
N THR A 78 -15.69 8.02 2.99
CA THR A 78 -17.13 7.68 2.99
C THR A 78 -17.88 8.06 1.70
N LYS A 79 -17.29 8.90 0.84
CA LYS A 79 -17.92 9.38 -0.42
C LYS A 79 -17.36 8.64 -1.65
N PRO A 80 -18.14 8.53 -2.75
CA PRO A 80 -17.67 7.87 -3.98
C PRO A 80 -16.34 8.47 -4.48
N ARG A 81 -15.37 7.57 -4.71
CA ARG A 81 -13.95 7.84 -5.01
C ARG A 81 -13.71 8.40 -6.41
N THR A 82 -14.24 9.58 -6.72
CA THR A 82 -13.98 10.18 -8.04
C THR A 82 -12.55 10.71 -8.19
N SER A 83 -11.82 10.98 -7.08
CA SER A 83 -10.49 11.63 -7.14
C SER A 83 -9.33 10.88 -6.47
N LYS A 84 -9.59 9.90 -5.60
CA LYS A 84 -8.58 9.18 -4.80
C LYS A 84 -8.34 7.79 -5.35
N LYS A 85 -7.08 7.47 -5.65
CA LYS A 85 -6.63 6.17 -6.17
C LYS A 85 -5.90 5.36 -5.12
N LEU A 86 -6.28 4.10 -4.97
CA LEU A 86 -5.66 3.17 -4.04
C LEU A 86 -4.84 2.12 -4.80
N ILE A 87 -3.57 1.98 -4.42
CA ILE A 87 -2.62 1.06 -5.00
C ILE A 87 -2.19 0.09 -3.92
N PHE A 88 -2.60 -1.17 -4.09
CA PHE A 88 -2.26 -2.24 -3.17
C PHE A 88 -0.99 -2.95 -3.63
N LEU A 89 0.08 -2.77 -2.86
CA LEU A 89 1.41 -3.32 -3.15
C LEU A 89 1.62 -4.74 -2.62
N GLN A 90 0.71 -5.21 -1.75
CA GLN A 90 0.80 -6.45 -1.00
C GLN A 90 2.00 -6.53 -0.04
N HIS A 91 1.91 -7.43 0.92
CA HIS A 91 2.94 -7.71 1.93
C HIS A 91 3.70 -9.03 1.65
N GLY A 92 3.34 -9.74 0.56
CA GLY A 92 3.97 -11.00 0.17
C GLY A 92 3.13 -11.80 -0.81
N VAL A 93 3.58 -13.02 -1.10
CA VAL A 93 2.90 -13.92 -2.04
C VAL A 93 1.61 -14.41 -1.40
N THR A 94 0.49 -13.81 -1.79
CA THR A 94 -0.80 -14.00 -1.11
C THR A 94 -1.48 -15.29 -1.55
N ALA A 95 -1.17 -15.77 -2.76
CA ALA A 95 -1.77 -16.93 -3.42
C ALA A 95 -1.69 -18.26 -2.65
N LEU A 96 -0.79 -18.38 -1.67
CA LEU A 96 -0.60 -19.59 -0.86
C LEU A 96 -1.18 -19.47 0.55
N SER A 97 -1.69 -18.29 0.93
CA SER A 97 -2.18 -18.03 2.28
C SER A 97 -3.69 -18.25 2.39
N ARG A 98 -4.16 -18.75 3.54
CA ARG A 98 -5.59 -18.79 3.91
C ARG A 98 -6.18 -17.40 4.20
N ALA A 99 -5.52 -16.32 3.78
CA ALA A 99 -5.94 -14.94 3.99
C ALA A 99 -6.99 -14.47 2.98
N SER A 100 -7.62 -15.39 2.23
CA SER A 100 -8.69 -15.07 1.27
C SER A 100 -9.75 -14.21 1.90
N PHE A 101 -10.22 -14.54 3.10
CA PHE A 101 -11.27 -13.80 3.80
C PHE A 101 -10.86 -12.37 4.21
N TYR A 102 -9.58 -12.04 4.25
CA TYR A 102 -9.16 -10.68 4.58
C TYR A 102 -8.93 -9.84 3.32
N TYR A 103 -8.29 -10.42 2.31
CA TYR A 103 -7.88 -9.70 1.10
C TYR A 103 -8.82 -9.88 -0.08
N ASP A 104 -9.92 -10.64 0.02
CA ASP A 104 -10.87 -10.74 -1.08
C ASP A 104 -11.57 -9.41 -1.38
N TYR A 105 -12.08 -9.32 -2.62
CA TYR A 105 -12.77 -8.15 -3.14
C TYR A 105 -13.86 -7.62 -2.21
N TYR A 106 -14.71 -8.50 -1.67
CA TYR A 106 -15.85 -8.09 -0.85
C TYR A 106 -15.39 -7.59 0.51
N SER A 107 -14.43 -8.27 1.12
CA SER A 107 -13.86 -7.88 2.41
C SER A 107 -13.13 -6.53 2.33
N MET A 108 -12.34 -6.29 1.28
CA MET A 108 -11.70 -5.00 1.07
C MET A 108 -12.71 -3.89 0.74
N LYS A 109 -13.77 -4.21 -0.02
CA LYS A 109 -14.87 -3.27 -0.30
C LYS A 109 -15.60 -2.85 0.98
N CYS A 110 -15.94 -3.78 1.87
CA CYS A 110 -16.59 -3.48 3.16
C CYS A 110 -15.76 -2.57 4.06
N ARG A 111 -14.42 -2.60 3.93
CA ARG A 111 -13.51 -1.73 4.70
C ARG A 111 -13.21 -0.40 4.03
N ASN A 112 -13.82 -0.11 2.87
CA ASN A 112 -13.46 1.03 2.01
C ASN A 112 -11.97 1.02 1.60
N GLU A 113 -11.40 -0.17 1.41
CA GLU A 113 -9.98 -0.39 1.08
C GLU A 113 -9.78 -1.00 -0.32
N LEU A 114 -10.86 -1.26 -1.07
CA LEU A 114 -10.77 -1.87 -2.40
C LEU A 114 -9.78 -1.09 -3.29
N PRO A 115 -8.74 -1.70 -3.85
CA PRO A 115 -7.77 -0.97 -4.65
C PRO A 115 -8.33 -0.60 -6.03
N ASP A 116 -7.81 0.49 -6.60
CA ASP A 116 -7.90 0.79 -8.03
C ASP A 116 -6.81 0.07 -8.84
N MET A 117 -5.72 -0.34 -8.19
CA MET A 117 -4.64 -1.14 -8.76
C MET A 117 -4.08 -2.12 -7.73
N LEU A 118 -3.96 -3.39 -8.12
CA LEU A 118 -3.41 -4.47 -7.30
C LEU A 118 -2.13 -5.00 -7.97
N CYS A 119 -0.98 -4.80 -7.32
CA CYS A 119 0.33 -5.23 -7.84
C CYS A 119 0.60 -6.68 -7.45
N VAL A 120 0.83 -7.57 -8.42
CA VAL A 120 1.23 -8.98 -8.18
C VAL A 120 2.61 -9.27 -8.75
N THR A 121 3.19 -10.41 -8.36
CA THR A 121 4.53 -10.83 -8.83
C THR A 121 4.51 -11.71 -10.08
N SER A 122 3.40 -12.37 -10.39
CA SER A 122 3.35 -13.36 -11.47
C SER A 122 1.95 -13.57 -12.04
N GLU A 123 1.89 -14.20 -13.22
CA GLU A 123 0.65 -14.68 -13.83
C GLU A 123 -0.08 -15.71 -12.94
N PHE A 124 0.67 -16.51 -12.17
CA PHE A 124 0.07 -17.45 -11.22
C PHE A 124 -0.70 -16.71 -10.12
N GLU A 125 -0.11 -15.68 -9.52
CA GLU A 125 -0.80 -14.85 -8.54
C GLU A 125 -1.99 -14.11 -9.14
N ARG A 126 -1.83 -13.56 -10.35
CA ARG A 126 -2.91 -12.88 -11.07
C ARG A 126 -4.15 -13.78 -11.19
N LYS A 127 -3.97 -15.01 -11.68
CA LYS A 127 -5.06 -15.99 -11.81
C LYS A 127 -5.72 -16.28 -10.46
N LYS A 128 -4.91 -16.42 -9.40
CA LYS A 128 -5.40 -16.66 -8.04
C LYS A 128 -6.24 -15.49 -7.51
N PHE A 129 -5.82 -14.24 -7.72
CA PHE A 129 -6.60 -13.09 -7.30
C PHE A 129 -7.94 -12.96 -8.05
N ILE A 130 -7.99 -13.38 -9.32
CA ILE A 130 -9.25 -13.45 -10.08
C ILE A 130 -10.15 -14.56 -9.54
N SER A 131 -9.64 -15.79 -9.45
CA SER A 131 -10.46 -16.97 -9.13
C SER A 131 -10.83 -17.07 -7.65
N ASP A 132 -9.86 -16.89 -6.76
CA ASP A 132 -10.00 -17.22 -5.34
C ASP A 132 -10.35 -15.98 -4.50
N TYR A 133 -10.03 -14.77 -4.99
CA TYR A 133 -10.24 -13.50 -4.30
C TYR A 133 -11.26 -12.57 -5.00
N SER A 134 -11.83 -13.01 -6.13
CA SER A 134 -12.90 -12.33 -6.87
C SER A 134 -12.56 -10.91 -7.37
N PHE A 135 -11.29 -10.62 -7.65
CA PHE A 135 -10.90 -9.32 -8.19
C PHE A 135 -11.14 -9.22 -9.71
N PRO A 136 -11.56 -8.04 -10.20
CA PRO A 136 -11.54 -7.72 -11.61
C PRO A 136 -10.13 -7.80 -12.20
N GLU A 137 -10.05 -8.34 -13.42
CA GLU A 137 -8.78 -8.57 -14.11
C GLU A 137 -8.05 -7.26 -14.49
N ASP A 138 -8.81 -6.20 -14.77
CA ASP A 138 -8.30 -4.91 -15.25
C ASP A 138 -7.53 -4.12 -14.18
N ILE A 139 -7.84 -4.33 -12.90
CA ILE A 139 -7.13 -3.67 -11.79
C ILE A 139 -5.84 -4.41 -11.39
N ILE A 140 -5.66 -5.67 -11.80
CA ILE A 140 -4.49 -6.47 -11.41
C ILE A 140 -3.33 -6.20 -12.39
N LYS A 141 -2.16 -5.84 -11.86
CA LYS A 141 -0.95 -5.53 -12.64
C LYS A 141 0.22 -6.39 -12.18
N ILE A 142 0.87 -7.07 -13.12
CA ILE A 142 2.10 -7.82 -12.85
C ILE A 142 3.26 -6.83 -12.92
N THR A 143 3.74 -6.42 -11.75
CA THR A 143 4.83 -5.44 -11.62
C THR A 143 6.07 -6.03 -10.95
N GLY A 144 5.93 -7.21 -10.33
CA GLY A 144 6.85 -7.61 -9.28
C GLY A 144 6.60 -6.83 -7.99
N PHE A 145 7.38 -7.16 -6.96
CA PHE A 145 7.37 -6.46 -5.68
C PHE A 145 8.55 -5.49 -5.62
N SER A 146 8.31 -4.24 -5.22
CA SER A 146 9.35 -3.21 -5.13
C SER A 146 10.49 -3.61 -4.20
N ARG A 147 10.25 -4.47 -3.19
CA ARG A 147 11.32 -5.00 -2.34
C ARG A 147 12.28 -5.94 -3.07
N TYR A 148 11.88 -6.52 -4.21
CA TYR A 148 12.74 -7.39 -5.01
C TYR A 148 13.77 -6.60 -5.84
N ASP A 149 13.54 -5.31 -6.08
CA ASP A 149 14.53 -4.42 -6.73
C ASP A 149 15.84 -4.31 -5.93
N TYR A 150 15.84 -4.65 -4.64
CA TYR A 150 16.99 -4.60 -3.75
C TYR A 150 17.62 -5.97 -3.47
N LEU A 151 17.12 -7.04 -4.10
CA LEU A 151 17.77 -8.35 -3.98
C LEU A 151 19.11 -8.32 -4.73
N PRO A 152 20.16 -8.96 -4.19
CA PRO A 152 21.42 -9.08 -4.89
C PRO A 152 21.22 -9.88 -6.18
N ASN A 153 21.85 -9.44 -7.27
CA ASN A 153 21.95 -10.26 -8.46
C ASN A 153 22.80 -11.47 -8.12
N ILE A 154 22.20 -12.66 -8.18
CA ILE A 154 22.95 -13.91 -8.12
C ILE A 154 23.33 -14.22 -9.56
N SER A 155 24.56 -13.84 -9.93
CA SER A 155 25.20 -14.18 -11.21
C SER A 155 25.77 -15.59 -11.16
#